data_AF-A0A8I6WS75-F1
#
_entry.id   AF-A0A8I6WS75-F1
#
_cell.length_a   1.000
_cell.length_b   1.000
_cell.length_c   1.000
_cell.angle_alpha   90.00
_cell.angle_beta   90.00
_cell.angle_gamma   90.00
#
_symmetry.space_group_name_H-M   'P 1'
#
loop_
_entity.id
_entity.type
_entity.pdbx_description
1 polymer ?
#
loop_
_entity_poly.entity_id
_entity_poly.type
_entity_poly.pdbx_seq_one_letter_code
_entity_poly.pdbx_strand_id
1 'polypeptide(L)'
;MCTRDSNIWRSRCPMICFYAVEYHFVDHVATQFGKRQGIPTEETRSVITNLHRFSRRNNQDISDWSAKHHHWIAMWNHRETLFESDNSPHNDLAYQKYLVWYGEHYRLKLKPGWTREEWSELV
;
A
#
# COMPACT_ATOMS: atom_id res chain seq x y z
N MET A 1 -24.58 3.24 1.62
CA MET A 1 -23.11 3.36 1.77
C MET A 1 -22.73 4.83 1.66
N CYS A 2 -21.74 5.29 2.43
CA CYS A 2 -21.22 6.66 2.31
C CYS A 2 -20.31 6.74 1.07
N THR A 3 -20.50 7.75 0.22
CA THR A 3 -19.68 8.03 -0.99
C THR A 3 -18.86 9.32 -0.87
N ARG A 4 -18.79 9.86 0.36
CA ARG A 4 -18.01 11.07 0.66
C ARG A 4 -16.54 10.83 0.29
N ASP A 5 -15.94 11.83 -0.34
CA ASP A 5 -14.54 11.83 -0.79
C ASP A 5 -14.19 10.70 -1.77
N SER A 6 -15.18 10.21 -2.54
CA SER A 6 -14.95 9.16 -3.54
C SER A 6 -13.94 9.54 -4.63
N ASN A 7 -13.73 10.83 -4.85
CA ASN A 7 -12.70 11.37 -5.73
C ASN A 7 -11.26 11.08 -5.27
N ILE A 8 -11.02 10.81 -3.98
CA ILE A 8 -9.68 10.49 -3.44
C ILE A 8 -9.50 9.01 -3.05
N TRP A 9 -10.52 8.17 -3.23
CA TRP A 9 -10.43 6.75 -2.87
C TRP A 9 -9.31 6.01 -3.59
N ARG A 10 -8.96 6.49 -4.79
CA ARG A 10 -7.87 5.97 -5.64
C ARG A 10 -6.65 6.90 -5.68
N SER A 11 -6.45 7.73 -4.65
CA SER A 11 -5.25 8.54 -4.51
C SER A 11 -4.07 7.69 -3.99
N ARG A 12 -2.99 7.64 -4.77
CA ARG A 12 -1.68 7.11 -4.39
C ARG A 12 -0.96 8.14 -3.54
N CYS A 13 -1.20 8.08 -2.23
CA CYS A 13 -0.67 9.07 -1.28
C CYS A 13 -0.37 8.42 0.08
N PRO A 14 0.50 9.03 0.90
CA PRO A 14 0.79 8.49 2.22
C PRO A 14 -0.41 8.66 3.17
N MET A 15 -0.87 7.57 3.78
CA MET A 15 -1.67 7.59 4.99
C MET A 15 -0.77 7.89 6.19
N ILE A 16 -1.11 8.96 6.91
CA ILE A 16 -0.28 9.49 8.00
C ILE A 16 -1.00 9.29 9.33
N CYS A 17 -0.33 8.62 10.25
CA CYS A 17 -0.67 8.54 11.66
C CYS A 17 0.49 9.11 12.47
N PHE A 18 0.24 9.60 13.68
CA PHE A 18 1.23 10.30 14.50
C PHE A 18 2.55 9.54 14.71
N TYR A 19 2.55 8.21 14.67
CA TYR A 19 3.75 7.38 14.80
C TYR A 19 4.12 6.58 13.54
N ALA A 20 3.28 6.59 12.50
CA ALA A 20 3.43 5.73 11.33
C ALA A 20 3.02 6.43 10.04
N VAL A 21 3.75 6.11 8.98
CA VAL A 21 3.38 6.52 7.63
C VAL A 21 3.35 5.27 6.77
N GLU A 22 2.21 5.02 6.14
CA GLU A 22 2.01 3.92 5.19
C GLU A 22 1.55 4.51 3.87
N TYR A 23 1.92 3.91 2.75
CA TYR A 23 1.47 4.40 1.45
C TYR A 23 0.17 3.70 1.05
N HIS A 24 -0.79 4.47 0.53
CA HIS A 24 -2.06 3.94 0.05
C HIS A 24 -1.91 3.39 -1.39
N PHE A 25 -1.67 2.08 -1.50
CA PHE A 25 -1.49 1.37 -2.78
C PHE A 25 -2.83 0.85 -3.34
N VAL A 26 -3.61 1.79 -3.85
CA VAL A 26 -4.96 1.54 -4.41
C VAL A 26 -4.96 0.74 -5.71
N ASP A 27 -3.81 0.67 -6.35
CA ASP A 27 -3.54 -0.03 -7.60
C ASP A 27 -3.71 -1.54 -7.46
N HIS A 28 -3.67 -2.11 -6.25
CA HIS A 28 -3.97 -3.53 -6.02
C HIS A 28 -5.47 -3.86 -5.87
N VAL A 29 -6.33 -2.85 -5.72
CA VAL A 29 -7.75 -3.02 -5.38
C VAL A 29 -8.69 -2.24 -6.30
N ALA A 30 -8.23 -1.88 -7.50
CA ALA A 30 -9.00 -1.13 -8.49
C ALA A 30 -10.34 -1.80 -8.84
N THR A 31 -10.40 -3.14 -8.83
CA THR A 31 -11.63 -3.91 -9.07
C THR A 31 -12.75 -3.61 -8.07
N GLN A 32 -12.44 -3.28 -6.81
CA GLN A 32 -13.44 -2.92 -5.79
C GLN A 32 -14.21 -1.65 -6.17
N PHE A 33 -13.61 -0.80 -7.00
CA PHE A 33 -14.19 0.44 -7.50
C PHE A 33 -14.76 0.31 -8.92
N GLY A 34 -14.86 -0.93 -9.45
CA GLY A 34 -15.32 -1.19 -10.82
C GLY A 34 -14.35 -0.70 -11.90
N LYS A 35 -13.08 -0.47 -11.54
CA LYS A 35 -12.03 0.02 -12.44
C LYS A 35 -11.16 -1.13 -12.92
N ARG A 36 -10.50 -0.90 -14.06
CA ARG A 36 -9.55 -1.84 -14.63
C ARG A 36 -8.40 -2.09 -13.65
N GLN A 37 -8.14 -3.36 -13.38
CA GLN A 37 -7.02 -3.82 -12.58
C GLN A 37 -5.79 -4.00 -13.48
N GLY A 38 -4.89 -3.02 -13.45
CA GLY A 38 -3.60 -3.08 -14.13
C GLY A 38 -2.57 -3.88 -13.34
N ILE A 39 -1.42 -4.13 -13.96
CA ILE A 39 -0.21 -4.49 -13.21
C ILE A 39 0.27 -3.21 -12.50
N PRO A 40 0.38 -3.22 -11.17
CA PRO A 40 0.94 -2.13 -10.38
C PRO A 40 2.25 -1.60 -10.96
N THR A 41 2.43 -0.28 -10.94
CA THR A 41 3.75 0.28 -11.25
C THR A 41 4.63 -0.02 -10.06
N GLU A 42 5.61 -0.90 -10.23
CA GLU A 42 6.44 -1.34 -9.12
C GLU A 42 7.16 -0.17 -8.46
N GLU A 43 6.75 0.15 -7.24
CA GLU A 43 7.43 1.15 -6.46
C GLU A 43 8.73 0.54 -5.96
N THR A 44 9.78 1.35 -5.96
CA THR A 44 11.08 0.90 -5.50
C THR A 44 10.91 0.32 -4.10
N ARG A 45 11.30 -0.94 -3.90
CA ARG A 45 11.31 -1.62 -2.59
C ARG A 45 11.88 -0.73 -1.48
N SER A 46 12.77 0.20 -1.83
CA SER A 46 13.30 1.24 -0.95
C SER A 46 12.25 2.20 -0.37
N VAL A 47 11.25 2.65 -1.13
CA VAL A 47 10.20 3.57 -0.65
C VAL A 47 9.34 2.88 0.41
N ILE A 48 8.85 1.67 0.11
CA ILE A 48 8.04 0.86 1.03
C ILE A 48 8.85 0.53 2.29
N THR A 49 10.10 0.07 2.12
CA THR A 49 10.97 -0.28 3.26
C THR A 49 11.27 0.92 4.14
N ASN A 50 11.50 2.10 3.54
CA ASN A 50 11.74 3.33 4.30
C ASN A 50 10.49 3.79 5.07
N LEU A 51 9.29 3.61 4.50
CA LEU A 51 8.03 3.93 5.17
C LEU A 51 7.80 3.06 6.41
N HIS A 52 8.07 1.75 6.33
CA HIS A 52 7.96 0.84 7.48
C HIS A 52 8.93 1.18 8.63
N ARG A 53 9.95 2.01 8.41
CA ARG A 53 10.81 2.51 9.49
C ARG A 53 10.06 3.47 10.41
N PHE A 54 9.05 4.17 9.90
CA PHE A 54 8.15 4.98 10.71
C PHE A 54 7.12 4.08 11.37
N SER A 55 7.47 3.53 12.52
CA SER A 55 6.56 2.72 13.35
C SER A 55 6.58 3.24 14.78
N ARG A 56 5.52 2.93 15.54
CA ARG A 56 5.44 3.27 16.97
C ARG A 56 6.65 2.81 17.76
N ARG A 57 7.24 1.67 17.39
CA ARG A 57 8.44 1.13 18.07
C ARG A 57 9.67 2.00 17.86
N ASN A 58 9.80 2.62 16.69
CA ASN A 58 10.99 3.37 16.27
C ASN A 58 10.86 4.88 16.49
N ASN A 59 9.67 5.36 16.88
CA ASN A 59 9.31 6.77 16.95
C ASN A 59 8.80 7.17 18.36
N GLN A 60 9.31 6.54 19.42
CA GLN A 60 8.82 6.77 20.79
C GLN A 60 9.12 8.19 21.31
N ASP A 61 10.21 8.81 20.83
CA ASP A 61 10.74 10.07 21.36
C ASP A 61 10.47 11.29 20.45
N ILE A 62 9.51 11.18 19.52
CA ILE A 62 9.19 12.27 18.60
C ILE A 62 8.35 13.33 19.31
N SER A 63 8.95 14.50 19.55
CA SER A 63 8.27 15.68 20.10
C SER A 63 7.55 16.52 19.04
N ASP A 64 8.14 16.65 17.85
CA ASP A 64 7.56 17.38 16.71
C ASP A 64 7.31 16.46 15.50
N TRP A 65 6.14 15.83 15.51
CA TRP A 65 5.70 14.93 14.45
C TRP A 65 5.44 15.66 13.12
N SER A 66 5.02 16.94 13.19
CA SER A 66 4.73 17.75 12.01
C SER A 66 6.01 18.02 11.21
N ALA A 67 7.09 18.42 11.90
CA ALA A 67 8.39 18.58 11.25
C ALA A 67 8.94 17.25 10.72
N LYS A 68 8.80 16.16 11.48
CA LYS A 68 9.29 14.83 11.06
C LYS A 68 8.62 14.36 9.77
N HIS A 69 7.31 14.54 9.66
CA HIS A 69 6.51 14.03 8.56
C HIS A 69 6.18 15.09 7.50
N HIS A 70 6.81 16.27 7.54
CA HIS A 70 6.50 17.40 6.66
C HIS A 70 6.45 17.00 5.17
N HIS A 71 7.37 16.15 4.72
CA HIS A 71 7.41 15.66 3.33
C HIS A 71 6.14 14.88 2.99
N TRP A 72 5.72 13.96 3.85
CA TRP A 72 4.52 13.16 3.66
C TRP A 72 3.25 14.00 3.78
N ILE A 73 3.20 14.96 4.72
CA ILE A 73 2.09 15.89 4.89
C ILE A 73 1.91 16.74 3.62
N ALA A 74 3.01 17.25 3.05
CA ALA A 74 2.96 17.97 1.79
C ALA A 74 2.38 17.10 0.66
N MET A 75 2.80 15.83 0.54
CA MET A 75 2.22 14.90 -0.43
C MET A 75 0.72 14.66 -0.20
N TRP A 76 0.30 14.45 1.05
CA TRP A 76 -1.11 14.26 1.39
C TRP A 76 -1.98 15.48 1.06
N ASN A 77 -1.45 16.68 1.23
CA ASN A 77 -2.14 17.92 0.85
C ASN A 77 -2.39 18.01 -0.66
N HIS A 78 -1.60 17.30 -1.46
CA HIS A 78 -1.77 17.17 -2.92
C HIS A 78 -2.47 15.88 -3.34
N ARG A 79 -3.09 15.12 -2.43
CA ARG A 79 -3.69 13.79 -2.74
C ARG A 79 -4.69 13.80 -3.91
N GLU A 80 -5.42 14.90 -4.11
CA GLU A 80 -6.40 15.04 -5.20
C GLU A 80 -5.76 15.03 -6.60
N THR A 81 -4.47 15.32 -6.70
CA THR A 81 -3.72 15.28 -7.96
C THR A 81 -2.92 13.98 -8.14
N LEU A 82 -2.92 13.11 -7.13
CA LEU A 82 -2.10 11.89 -7.07
C LEU A 82 -2.94 10.63 -7.27
N PHE A 83 -3.89 10.61 -8.20
CA PHE A 83 -4.72 9.43 -8.47
C PHE A 83 -4.17 8.58 -9.62
N GLU A 84 -4.52 7.29 -9.64
CA GLU A 84 -4.25 6.44 -10.80
C GLU A 84 -4.92 7.00 -12.07
N SER A 85 -4.12 7.25 -13.10
CA SER A 85 -4.59 7.79 -14.38
C SER A 85 -5.54 6.86 -15.12
N ASP A 86 -5.47 5.55 -14.84
CA ASP A 86 -6.35 4.58 -15.49
C ASP A 86 -7.76 4.64 -14.89
N ASN A 87 -8.67 5.19 -15.70
CA ASN A 87 -10.08 5.30 -15.36
C ASN A 87 -10.96 4.34 -16.16
N SER A 88 -10.32 3.42 -16.90
CA SER A 88 -11.00 2.43 -17.73
C SER A 88 -11.91 1.53 -16.88
N PRO A 89 -13.06 1.09 -17.41
CA PRO A 89 -13.89 0.11 -16.74
C PRO A 89 -13.16 -1.22 -16.57
N HIS A 90 -13.60 -2.02 -15.59
CA HIS A 90 -13.09 -3.39 -15.39
C HIS A 90 -13.11 -4.20 -16.70
N ASN A 91 -12.06 -5.03 -16.86
CA ASN A 91 -11.88 -5.90 -18.01
C ASN A 91 -11.28 -7.24 -17.54
N ASP A 92 -11.99 -8.34 -17.79
CA ASP A 92 -11.58 -9.68 -17.36
C ASP A 92 -10.22 -10.10 -17.94
N LEU A 93 -9.92 -9.72 -19.19
CA LEU A 93 -8.62 -10.04 -19.79
C LEU A 93 -7.47 -9.32 -19.07
N ALA A 94 -7.67 -8.07 -18.67
CA ALA A 94 -6.66 -7.33 -17.90
C ALA A 94 -6.51 -7.92 -16.49
N TYR A 95 -7.63 -8.29 -15.87
CA TYR A 95 -7.64 -8.90 -14.55
C TYR A 95 -6.96 -10.27 -14.52
N GLN A 96 -7.14 -11.11 -15.54
CA GLN A 96 -6.42 -12.38 -15.67
C GLN A 96 -4.90 -12.18 -15.75
N LYS A 97 -4.44 -11.18 -16.50
CA LYS A 97 -3.01 -10.82 -16.56
C LYS A 97 -2.48 -10.36 -15.19
N TYR A 98 -3.27 -9.57 -14.47
CA TYR A 98 -2.95 -9.17 -13.11
C TYR A 98 -2.83 -10.38 -12.17
N LEU A 99 -3.75 -11.35 -12.23
CA LEU A 99 -3.70 -12.54 -11.37
C LEU A 99 -2.46 -13.42 -11.63
N VAL A 100 -2.04 -13.55 -12.90
CA VAL A 100 -0.78 -14.25 -13.25
C VAL A 100 0.40 -13.52 -12.62
N TRP A 101 0.51 -12.21 -12.85
CA TRP A 101 1.56 -11.38 -12.26
C TRP A 101 1.57 -11.47 -10.73
N TYR A 102 0.40 -11.36 -10.09
CA TYR A 102 0.25 -11.41 -8.64
C TYR A 102 0.72 -12.76 -8.06
N GLY A 103 0.41 -13.86 -8.74
CA GLY A 103 0.87 -15.19 -8.35
C GLY A 103 2.37 -15.43 -8.53
N GLU A 104 3.02 -14.73 -9.47
CA GLU A 104 4.48 -14.77 -9.65
C GLU A 104 5.22 -13.95 -8.59
N HIS A 105 4.64 -12.84 -8.13
CA HIS A 105 5.31 -11.87 -7.25
C HIS A 105 5.01 -12.11 -5.76
N TYR A 106 3.88 -12.73 -5.44
CA TYR A 106 3.42 -12.90 -4.06
C TYR A 106 3.10 -14.35 -3.73
N ARG A 107 3.23 -14.69 -2.44
CA ARG A 107 2.82 -15.99 -1.92
C ARG A 107 1.31 -16.00 -1.75
N LEU A 108 0.62 -16.76 -2.61
CA LEU A 108 -0.83 -16.93 -2.56
C LEU A 108 -1.32 -17.88 -1.46
N LYS A 109 -0.39 -18.56 -0.79
CA LYS A 109 -0.68 -19.50 0.29
C LYS A 109 0.10 -19.06 1.52
N LEU A 110 -0.58 -19.04 2.66
CA LEU A 110 0.07 -18.91 3.94
C LEU A 110 0.95 -20.14 4.15
N LYS A 111 2.21 -19.94 4.60
CA LYS A 111 2.99 -21.06 5.12
C LYS A 111 2.18 -21.61 6.31
N PRO A 112 1.96 -22.93 6.41
CA PRO A 112 1.43 -23.49 7.65
C PRO A 112 2.31 -23.06 8.84
N GLY A 113 1.72 -23.05 10.03
CA GLY A 113 2.45 -22.72 11.25
C GLY A 113 3.73 -23.55 11.35
N TRP A 114 4.78 -22.93 11.88
CA TRP A 114 6.07 -23.58 12.12
C TRP A 114 5.90 -24.90 12.86
N THR A 115 6.53 -25.97 12.37
CA THR A 115 6.52 -27.24 13.10
C THR A 115 7.45 -27.18 14.30
N ARG A 116 7.26 -28.09 15.26
CA ARG A 116 8.06 -28.13 16.49
C ARG A 116 9.54 -28.42 16.20
N GLU A 117 9.81 -29.14 15.11
CA GLU A 117 11.15 -29.41 14.59
C GLU A 117 11.79 -28.12 14.04
N GLU A 118 11.07 -27.35 13.21
CA GLU A 118 11.58 -26.08 12.66
C GLU A 118 11.84 -25.02 13.75
N TRP A 119 11.06 -25.03 14.84
CA TRP A 119 11.31 -24.18 16.02
C TRP A 119 12.60 -24.55 16.75
N SER A 120 12.93 -25.84 16.80
CA SER A 120 14.07 -26.35 17.58
C SER A 120 15.42 -26.09 16.90
N GLU A 121 15.43 -25.77 15.60
CA GLU A 121 16.64 -25.39 14.85
C GLU A 121 16.99 -23.89 14.98
N LEU A 122 16.05 -23.07 15.49
CA LEU A 122 16.21 -21.63 15.63
C LEU A 122 16.56 -21.16 17.06
N VAL A 123 16.50 -22.06 18.04
CA VAL A 123 16.74 -21.81 19.48
C VAL A 123 17.94 -22.64 19.94
#